data_AF-A0A649UBE6-F1
#
_entry.id   AF-A0A649UBE6-F1
#
_cell.length_a   1.000
_cell.length_b   1.000
_cell.length_c   1.000
_cell.angle_alpha   90.00
_cell.angle_beta   90.00
_cell.angle_gamma   90.00
#
_symmetry.space_group_name_H-M   'P 1'
#
loop_
_entity.id
_entity.type
_entity.pdbx_description
1 polymer ?
#
loop_
_entity_poly.entity_id
_entity_poly.type
_entity_poly.pdbx_seq_one_letter_code
_entity_poly.pdbx_strand_id
1 'polypeptide(L)'
;MSGITILFIFVPILVAILLMANILLAPSRPYSEKVSVYECGFDGLLGQTRAPFSIQYYLVGILFMLFDIEILLFYPIAVTMSNLTLMGYWVAMLFSFVLTMGFVVEISAGVLYFTDQRSSIKNYKSMN
;
A
#
# COMPACT_ATOMS: atom_id res chain seq x y z
N MET A 1 8.97 -12.84 -32.87
CA MET A 1 8.55 -12.48 -31.50
C MET A 1 9.06 -11.08 -31.23
N SER A 2 8.22 -10.14 -30.80
CA SER A 2 8.68 -8.78 -30.48
C SER A 2 9.59 -8.81 -29.24
N GLY A 3 10.54 -7.87 -29.13
CA GLY A 3 11.47 -7.82 -27.98
C GLY A 3 10.75 -7.81 -26.62
N ILE A 4 9.57 -7.18 -26.56
CA ILE A 4 8.70 -7.16 -25.37
C ILE A 4 8.22 -8.57 -25.01
N THR A 5 7.74 -9.35 -25.99
CA THR A 5 7.29 -10.74 -25.72
C THR A 5 8.42 -11.63 -25.25
N ILE A 6 9.65 -11.39 -25.70
CA ILE A 6 10.82 -12.15 -25.25
C ILE A 6 11.12 -11.82 -23.79
N LEU A 7 11.13 -10.53 -23.41
CA LEU A 7 11.39 -10.11 -22.04
C LEU A 7 10.34 -10.64 -21.05
N PHE A 8 9.06 -10.58 -21.43
CA PHE A 8 7.96 -11.03 -20.58
C PHE A 8 8.04 -12.53 -20.25
N ILE A 9 8.57 -13.34 -21.18
CA ILE A 9 8.79 -14.78 -20.99
C ILE A 9 10.12 -15.04 -20.27
N PHE A 10 11.18 -14.31 -20.63
CA PHE A 10 12.54 -14.55 -20.14
C PHE A 10 12.69 -14.24 -18.65
N VAL A 11 12.15 -13.11 -18.16
CA VAL A 11 12.30 -12.67 -16.77
C VAL A 11 11.80 -13.70 -15.75
N PRO A 12 10.56 -14.22 -15.81
CA PRO A 12 10.09 -15.21 -14.84
C PRO A 12 10.87 -16.53 -14.93
N ILE A 13 11.28 -16.94 -16.13
CA ILE A 13 12.09 -18.15 -16.34
C ILE A 13 13.46 -17.99 -15.67
N LEU A 14 14.12 -16.84 -15.85
CA LEU A 14 15.40 -16.55 -15.23
C LEU A 14 15.31 -16.61 -13.70
N VAL A 15 14.28 -15.99 -13.11
CA VAL A 15 14.04 -16.02 -11.66
C VAL A 15 13.84 -17.47 -11.17
N ALA A 16 13.07 -18.28 -11.90
CA ALA A 16 12.86 -19.68 -11.56
C ALA A 16 14.16 -20.50 -11.63
N ILE A 17 14.99 -20.29 -12.66
CA ILE A 17 16.30 -20.96 -12.80
C ILE A 17 17.24 -20.58 -11.65
N LEU A 18 17.31 -19.29 -11.29
CA LEU A 18 18.17 -18.82 -10.20
C LEU A 18 17.70 -19.36 -8.85
N LEU A 19 16.39 -19.42 -8.61
CA LEU A 19 15.84 -20.03 -7.41
C LEU A 19 16.15 -21.54 -7.34
N MET A 20 15.98 -22.25 -8.45
CA MET A 20 16.31 -23.68 -8.54
C MET A 20 17.80 -23.92 -8.30
N ALA A 21 18.67 -23.08 -8.89
CA ALA A 21 20.11 -23.13 -8.65
C ALA A 21 20.44 -22.91 -7.17
N ASN A 22 19.78 -21.97 -6.49
CA ASN A 22 19.97 -21.75 -5.06
C ASN A 22 19.58 -22.99 -4.24
N ILE A 23 18.42 -23.60 -4.51
CA ILE A 23 17.95 -24.79 -3.78
C ILE A 23 18.91 -25.98 -3.99
N LEU A 24 19.48 -26.13 -5.19
CA LEU A 24 20.39 -27.23 -5.51
C LEU A 24 21.83 -27.03 -4.98
N LEU A 25 22.33 -25.79 -5.00
CA LEU A 25 23.72 -25.47 -4.65
C LEU A 25 23.90 -25.05 -3.18
N ALA A 26 22.86 -24.49 -2.55
CA ALA A 26 22.98 -23.96 -1.19
C ALA A 26 22.96 -25.07 -0.12
N PRO A 27 23.83 -24.99 0.90
CA PRO A 27 23.82 -25.93 2.01
C PRO A 27 22.56 -25.75 2.87
N SER A 28 21.68 -26.75 2.87
CA SER A 28 20.49 -26.78 3.73
C SER A 28 20.78 -27.54 5.03
N ARG A 29 20.88 -26.82 6.15
CA ARG A 29 21.03 -27.36 7.52
C ARG A 29 19.96 -26.74 8.43
N PRO A 30 18.73 -27.30 8.47
CA PRO A 30 17.69 -26.86 9.39
C PRO A 30 17.98 -27.38 10.81
N TYR A 31 17.92 -26.50 11.80
CA TYR A 31 17.90 -26.82 13.23
C TYR A 31 16.75 -26.05 13.88
N SER A 32 16.26 -26.52 15.03
CA SER A 32 15.03 -26.02 15.67
C SER A 32 15.00 -24.49 15.77
N GLU A 33 16.09 -23.90 16.26
CA GLU A 33 16.23 -22.45 16.48
C GLU A 33 16.40 -21.65 15.18
N LYS A 34 16.83 -22.29 14.08
CA LYS A 34 16.93 -21.64 12.75
C LYS A 34 15.58 -21.49 12.09
N VAL A 35 14.67 -22.43 12.40
CA VAL A 35 13.36 -22.55 11.78
C VAL A 35 12.29 -21.86 12.62
N SER A 36 12.54 -21.65 13.93
CA SER A 36 11.71 -20.81 14.79
C SER A 36 11.85 -19.31 14.47
N VAL A 37 10.80 -18.55 14.73
CA VAL A 37 10.82 -17.08 14.66
C VAL A 37 11.82 -16.54 15.70
N TYR A 38 12.57 -15.50 15.32
CA TYR A 38 13.48 -14.85 16.25
C TYR A 38 12.69 -14.04 17.28
N GLU A 39 12.83 -14.41 18.56
CA GLU A 39 11.95 -13.89 19.62
C GLU A 39 12.69 -13.23 20.80
N CYS A 40 13.97 -12.89 20.68
CA CYS A 40 14.77 -12.28 21.77
C CYS A 40 14.66 -12.99 23.13
N GLY A 41 14.31 -14.29 23.15
CA GLY A 41 14.10 -15.07 24.38
C GLY A 41 12.72 -14.96 25.03
N PHE A 42 11.73 -14.33 24.38
CA PHE A 42 10.36 -14.23 24.85
C PHE A 42 9.41 -14.99 23.92
N ASP A 43 8.76 -16.04 24.42
CA ASP A 43 7.71 -16.72 23.64
C ASP A 43 6.63 -15.71 23.23
N GLY A 44 6.35 -15.63 21.91
CA GLY A 44 5.32 -14.78 21.36
C GLY A 44 3.99 -14.96 22.10
N LEU A 45 3.31 -13.85 22.41
CA LEU A 45 2.08 -13.79 23.21
C LEU A 45 1.09 -14.92 22.85
N LEU A 46 1.10 -16.00 23.66
CA LEU A 46 0.26 -17.17 23.46
C LEU A 46 -1.22 -16.76 23.58
N GLY A 47 -1.97 -16.84 22.47
CA GLY A 47 -3.41 -16.59 22.44
C GLY A 47 -3.86 -15.27 21.80
N GLN A 48 -2.94 -14.41 21.35
CA GLN A 48 -3.28 -13.15 20.66
C GLN A 48 -2.67 -13.13 19.24
N THR A 49 -3.45 -13.52 18.23
CA THR A 49 -3.03 -13.46 16.82
C THR A 49 -3.24 -12.10 16.17
N ARG A 50 -3.88 -11.16 16.88
CA ARG A 50 -4.15 -9.80 16.41
C ARG A 50 -3.48 -8.79 17.33
N ALA A 51 -2.53 -8.05 16.77
CA ALA A 51 -1.98 -6.88 17.43
C ALA A 51 -2.91 -5.67 17.20
N PRO A 52 -3.15 -4.80 18.19
CA PRO A 52 -3.83 -3.54 17.97
C PRO A 52 -2.96 -2.68 17.05
N PHE A 53 -3.52 -2.28 15.91
CA PHE A 53 -2.90 -1.36 14.97
C PHE A 53 -3.67 -0.04 14.96
N SER A 54 -3.00 1.06 14.62
CA SER A 54 -3.68 2.35 14.49
C SER A 54 -4.56 2.34 13.23
N ILE A 55 -5.77 2.93 13.34
CA ILE A 55 -6.73 3.04 12.21
C ILE A 55 -6.14 3.78 11.00
N GLN A 56 -5.07 4.54 11.22
CA GLN A 56 -4.37 5.36 10.22
C GLN A 56 -3.82 4.53 9.07
N TYR A 57 -3.27 3.34 9.36
CA TYR A 57 -2.80 2.42 8.32
C TYR A 57 -3.93 1.95 7.39
N TYR A 58 -5.13 1.77 7.94
CA TYR A 58 -6.30 1.38 7.17
C TYR A 58 -6.82 2.52 6.29
N LEU A 59 -6.84 3.74 6.82
CA LEU A 59 -7.29 4.94 6.09
C LEU A 59 -6.39 5.25 4.90
N VAL A 60 -5.07 5.11 5.04
CA VAL A 60 -4.14 5.24 3.90
C VAL A 60 -4.46 4.23 2.79
N GLY A 61 -4.86 3.00 3.15
CA GLY A 61 -5.26 1.97 2.18
C GLY A 61 -6.56 2.30 1.43
N ILE A 62 -7.59 2.78 2.13
CA ILE A 62 -8.84 3.23 1.50
C ILE A 62 -8.57 4.43 0.58
N LEU A 63 -7.81 5.41 1.07
CA LEU A 63 -7.49 6.62 0.32
C LEU A 63 -6.70 6.29 -0.95
N PHE A 64 -5.74 5.37 -0.86
CA PHE A 64 -5.01 4.87 -2.03
C PHE A 64 -5.96 4.23 -3.05
N MET A 65 -6.90 3.39 -2.62
CA MET A 65 -7.89 2.78 -3.50
C MET A 65 -8.78 3.83 -4.20
N LEU A 66 -9.21 4.87 -3.48
CA LEU A 66 -10.03 5.94 -4.03
C LEU A 66 -9.27 6.74 -5.09
N PHE A 67 -8.03 7.15 -4.81
CA PHE A 67 -7.21 7.88 -5.77
C PHE A 67 -6.78 7.05 -6.98
N ASP A 68 -6.54 5.75 -6.81
CA ASP A 68 -6.24 4.86 -7.93
C ASP A 68 -7.42 4.76 -8.90
N ILE A 69 -8.64 4.64 -8.36
CA ILE A 69 -9.87 4.65 -9.16
C ILE A 69 -10.10 6.01 -9.84
N GLU A 70 -9.79 7.12 -9.17
CA GLU A 70 -9.86 8.46 -9.77
C GLU A 70 -8.97 8.58 -11.00
N ILE A 71 -7.68 8.19 -10.88
CA ILE A 71 -6.72 8.26 -11.99
C ILE A 71 -7.16 7.36 -13.15
N LEU A 72 -7.69 6.18 -12.85
CA LEU A 72 -8.24 5.27 -13.87
C LEU A 72 -9.40 5.93 -14.63
N LEU A 73 -10.27 6.68 -13.96
CA LEU A 73 -11.36 7.43 -14.60
C LEU A 73 -10.86 8.65 -15.40
N PHE A 74 -9.72 9.23 -15.02
CA PHE A 74 -9.07 10.28 -15.80
C PHE A 74 -8.40 9.78 -17.08
N TYR A 75 -8.00 8.50 -17.14
CA TYR A 75 -7.26 7.96 -18.28
C TYR A 75 -7.97 8.10 -19.65
N PRO A 76 -9.27 7.74 -19.82
CA PRO A 76 -9.97 7.90 -21.10
C PRO A 76 -10.05 9.37 -21.52
N ILE A 77 -10.26 10.26 -20.56
CA ILE A 77 -10.35 11.70 -20.78
C ILE A 77 -8.99 12.21 -21.27
N ALA A 78 -7.89 11.77 -20.65
CA ALA A 78 -6.52 12.10 -21.06
C ALA A 78 -6.19 11.61 -22.49
N VAL A 79 -6.59 10.38 -22.84
CA VAL A 79 -6.33 9.80 -24.17
C VAL A 79 -7.18 10.47 -25.27
N THR A 80 -8.39 10.92 -24.94
CA THR A 80 -9.34 11.52 -25.91
C THR A 80 -9.36 13.04 -25.89
N MET A 81 -8.38 13.69 -25.24
CA MET A 81 -8.27 15.15 -25.09
C MET A 81 -8.47 15.94 -26.39
N SER A 82 -7.96 15.44 -27.52
CA SER A 82 -8.05 16.10 -28.83
C SER A 82 -9.47 16.17 -29.40
N ASN A 83 -10.35 15.25 -29.00
CA ASN A 83 -11.74 15.17 -29.47
C ASN A 83 -12.76 15.55 -28.38
N LEU A 84 -12.28 16.09 -27.25
CA LEU A 84 -13.12 16.40 -26.11
C LEU A 84 -13.95 17.66 -26.40
N THR A 85 -15.28 17.56 -26.21
CA THR A 85 -16.14 18.74 -26.27
C THR A 85 -15.94 19.63 -25.04
N LEU A 86 -16.28 20.91 -25.15
CA LEU A 86 -16.23 21.85 -24.02
C LEU A 86 -17.03 21.33 -22.79
N MET A 87 -18.13 20.62 -23.03
CA MET A 87 -18.93 19.99 -21.99
C MET A 87 -18.18 18.86 -21.28
N GLY A 88 -17.48 17.98 -22.02
CA GLY A 88 -16.68 16.91 -21.43
C GLY A 88 -15.55 17.43 -20.54
N TYR A 89 -14.95 18.55 -20.92
CA TYR A 89 -13.94 19.24 -20.11
C TYR A 89 -14.51 19.70 -18.76
N TRP A 90 -15.67 20.36 -18.75
CA TRP A 90 -16.30 20.83 -17.51
C TRP A 90 -16.74 19.68 -16.60
N VAL A 91 -17.23 18.58 -17.17
CA VAL A 91 -17.56 17.38 -16.40
C VAL A 91 -16.31 16.79 -15.73
N ALA A 92 -15.19 16.71 -16.44
CA ALA A 92 -13.92 16.24 -15.89
C ALA A 92 -13.41 17.15 -14.75
N MET A 93 -13.51 18.47 -14.93
CA MET A 93 -13.12 19.45 -13.91
C MET A 93 -14.01 19.35 -12.66
N LEU A 94 -15.33 19.22 -12.83
CA LEU A 94 -16.25 19.05 -11.71
C LEU A 94 -15.99 17.75 -10.97
N PHE A 95 -15.74 16.66 -11.69
CA PHE A 95 -15.41 15.36 -11.12
C PHE A 95 -14.13 15.43 -10.25
N SER A 96 -13.03 16.00 -10.77
CA SER A 96 -11.80 16.20 -9.97
C SER A 96 -12.05 17.08 -8.75
N PHE A 97 -12.84 18.15 -8.91
CA PHE A 97 -13.10 19.09 -7.84
C PHE A 97 -13.83 18.45 -6.65
N VAL A 98 -14.84 17.61 -6.92
CA VAL A 98 -15.58 16.91 -5.86
C VAL A 98 -14.68 15.94 -5.09
N LEU A 99 -13.83 15.18 -5.79
CA LEU A 99 -12.93 14.22 -5.15
C LEU A 99 -11.81 14.90 -4.35
N THR A 100 -11.20 15.95 -4.91
CA THR A 100 -10.19 16.75 -4.20
C THR A 100 -10.76 17.45 -2.98
N MET A 101 -12.02 17.93 -3.02
CA MET A 101 -12.72 18.44 -1.83
C MET A 101 -12.85 17.38 -0.73
N GLY A 102 -13.25 16.15 -1.08
CA GLY A 102 -13.33 15.04 -0.13
C GLY A 102 -11.98 14.77 0.55
N PHE A 103 -10.90 14.77 -0.23
CA PHE A 103 -9.56 14.59 0.29
C PHE A 103 -9.10 15.73 1.22
N VAL A 104 -9.39 16.98 0.86
CA VAL A 104 -9.04 18.13 1.70
C VAL A 104 -9.71 18.04 3.07
N VAL A 105 -10.97 17.59 3.12
CA VAL A 105 -11.69 17.35 4.39
C VAL A 105 -10.97 16.30 5.23
N GLU A 106 -10.56 15.18 4.64
CA GLU A 106 -9.85 14.11 5.36
C GLU A 106 -8.49 14.56 5.93
N ILE A 107 -7.73 15.36 5.17
CA ILE A 107 -6.49 15.97 5.67
C ILE A 107 -6.78 16.92 6.82
N SER A 108 -7.79 17.79 6.68
CA SER A 108 -8.14 18.78 7.71
C SER A 108 -8.61 18.13 9.02
N ALA A 109 -9.22 16.94 8.94
CA ALA A 109 -9.60 16.15 10.11
C ALA A 109 -8.39 15.52 10.84
N GLY A 110 -7.18 15.64 10.29
CA GLY A 110 -5.93 15.21 10.92
C GLY A 110 -5.78 13.70 11.07
N VAL A 111 -6.63 12.92 10.41
CA VAL A 111 -6.70 11.46 10.58
C VAL A 111 -5.49 10.75 9.95
N LEU A 112 -4.77 11.44 9.06
CA LEU A 112 -3.57 10.93 8.41
C LEU A 112 -2.28 11.09 9.24
N TYR A 113 -2.29 11.91 10.29
CA TYR A 113 -1.08 12.17 11.09
C TYR A 113 -0.84 11.07 12.11
N PHE A 114 0.33 10.45 12.08
CA PHE A 114 0.73 9.48 13.10
C PHE A 114 0.78 10.15 14.48
N THR A 115 -0.17 9.79 15.34
CA THR A 115 -0.15 10.23 16.73
C THR A 115 0.68 9.24 17.54
N ASP A 116 1.70 9.73 18.23
CA ASP A 116 2.41 8.94 19.22
C ASP A 116 1.45 8.72 20.42
N GLN A 117 1.20 7.47 20.78
CA GLN A 117 0.38 7.12 21.94
C GLN A 117 0.92 7.71 23.25
N ARG A 118 2.22 8.04 23.35
CA ARG A 118 2.76 8.78 24.51
C ARG A 118 2.21 10.21 24.62
N SER A 119 1.92 10.85 23.49
CA SER A 119 1.42 12.23 23.46
C SER A 119 -0.04 12.31 23.94
N SER A 120 -0.86 11.29 23.66
CA SER A 120 -2.25 11.22 24.11
C SER A 120 -2.35 10.91 25.60
N ILE A 121 -1.50 10.02 26.13
CA ILE A 121 -1.45 9.70 27.57
C ILE A 121 -0.97 10.91 28.39
N LYS A 122 0.02 11.67 27.89
CA LYS A 122 0.51 12.89 28.55
C LYS A 122 -0.56 13.99 28.60
N ASN A 123 -1.36 14.16 27.55
CA ASN A 123 -2.48 15.12 27.53
C ASN A 123 -3.60 14.71 28.49
N TYR A 124 -3.98 13.42 28.55
CA TYR A 124 -5.00 12.95 29.49
C TYR A 124 -4.62 13.21 30.96
N LYS A 125 -3.35 12.98 31.32
CA LYS A 125 -2.83 13.23 32.67
C LYS A 125 -2.66 14.72 33.01
N SER A 126 -2.77 15.62 32.04
CA SER A 126 -2.71 17.08 32.22
C SER A 126 -4.10 17.70 32.38
N MET A 127 -5.17 16.97 32.03
CA MET A 127 -6.56 17.41 32.18
C MET A 127 -7.21 16.89 33.48
N ASN A 128 -6.51 16.04 34.24
CA ASN A 128 -6.81 15.62 35.61
C ASN A 128 -5.74 16.18 36.55
#